data_AF-A0A2D5Y1G3-F1
#
_entry.id   AF-A0A2D5Y1G3-F1
#
_cell.length_a   1.000
_cell.length_b   1.000
_cell.length_c   1.000
_cell.angle_alpha   90.00
_cell.angle_beta   90.00
_cell.angle_gamma   90.00
#
_symmetry.space_group_name_H-M   'P 1'
#
loop_
_entity.id
_entity.type
_entity.pdbx_description
1 polymer ?
#
loop_
_entity_poly.entity_id
_entity_poly.type
_entity_poly.pdbx_seq_one_letter_code
_entity_poly.pdbx_strand_id
1 'polypeptide(L)'
;MPNILKSLKVRQRINLLAGIMLVFIFAISVTGIYKMNVIGLEMKAIAKRDMPLTEILSQITIHQLEQAMLLEQSLRLGGVDASQEGHTAEKSVQHFKELAAKVDEEIIQAEKMTEAFVAEIDNPEMKKKFENVFAQLKTIETRHKSYDEHAFAVFEMAGIGTGTSAQKINKEMAPRSENEIRQGPQAFYSLNNQRIKQGSSAKGSEDLT
;
A
#
# COMPACT_ATOMS: atom_id res chain seq x y z
N MET A 1 -20.79 45.04 37.13
CA MET A 1 -19.41 44.72 36.71
C MET A 1 -18.64 46.03 36.66
N PRO A 2 -17.55 46.22 37.43
CA PRO A 2 -16.86 47.50 37.45
C PRO A 2 -16.23 47.77 36.07
N ASN A 3 -16.55 48.91 35.48
CA ASN A 3 -16.00 49.36 34.20
C ASN A 3 -14.54 49.82 34.38
N ILE A 4 -13.64 48.86 34.56
CA ILE A 4 -12.18 49.05 34.74
C ILE A 4 -11.57 49.85 33.57
N LEU A 5 -12.21 49.83 32.40
CA LEU A 5 -11.78 50.57 31.21
C LEU A 5 -11.97 52.09 31.33
N LYS A 6 -12.92 52.59 32.14
CA LYS A 6 -13.25 54.02 32.22
C LYS A 6 -12.29 54.84 33.10
N SER A 7 -11.64 54.24 34.09
CA SER A 7 -10.74 54.94 35.03
C SER A 7 -9.27 55.03 34.57
N LEU A 8 -8.91 54.38 33.45
CA LEU A 8 -7.55 54.37 32.94
C LEU A 8 -7.23 55.59 32.06
N LYS A 9 -6.03 56.17 32.22
CA LYS A 9 -5.52 57.25 31.37
C LYS A 9 -5.35 56.76 29.93
N VAL A 10 -5.51 57.65 28.94
CA VAL A 10 -5.41 57.31 27.51
C VAL A 10 -4.12 56.54 27.17
N ARG A 11 -2.98 56.94 27.76
CA ARG A 11 -1.69 56.24 27.63
C ARG A 11 -1.74 54.77 28.08
N GLN A 12 -2.46 54.46 29.16
CA GLN A 12 -2.59 53.09 29.67
C GLN A 12 -3.49 52.24 28.77
N ARG A 13 -4.52 52.82 28.17
CA ARG A 13 -5.39 52.10 27.21
C ARG A 13 -4.63 51.67 25.96
N ILE A 14 -3.75 52.54 25.45
CA ILE A 14 -2.89 52.22 24.29
C ILE A 14 -1.90 51.10 24.65
N ASN A 15 -1.22 51.20 25.81
CA ASN A 15 -0.29 50.16 26.25
C ASN A 15 -0.99 48.81 26.53
N LEU A 16 -2.22 48.84 27.08
CA LEU A 16 -3.04 47.64 27.29
C LEU A 16 -3.40 46.99 25.95
N LEU A 17 -3.82 47.79 24.96
CA LEU A 17 -4.16 47.29 23.62
C LEU A 17 -2.93 46.65 22.95
N ALA A 18 -1.77 47.30 23.00
CA ALA A 18 -0.53 46.75 22.48
C ALA A 18 -0.13 45.43 23.19
N GLY A 19 -0.32 45.36 24.51
CA GLY A 19 -0.08 44.13 25.29
C GLY A 19 -1.00 42.98 24.86
N ILE A 20 -2.28 43.25 24.61
CA ILE A 20 -3.22 42.23 24.11
C ILE A 20 -2.82 41.76 22.70
N MET A 21 -2.37 42.67 21.82
CA MET A 21 -1.87 42.28 20.50
C MET A 21 -0.63 41.39 20.59
N LEU A 22 0.29 41.67 21.52
CA LEU A 22 1.45 40.82 21.77
C LEU A 22 1.06 39.41 22.25
N VAL A 23 0.05 39.31 23.12
CA VAL A 23 -0.48 38.01 23.58
C VAL A 23 -1.08 37.23 22.41
N PHE A 24 -1.82 37.89 21.51
CA PHE A 24 -2.35 37.23 20.31
C PHE A 24 -1.26 36.78 19.35
N ILE A 25 -0.24 37.60 19.11
CA ILE A 25 0.92 37.21 18.28
C ILE A 25 1.59 35.98 18.90
N PHE A 26 1.83 35.99 20.21
CA PHE A 26 2.43 34.86 20.90
C PHE A 26 1.58 33.58 20.80
N ALA A 27 0.27 33.69 21.00
CA ALA A 27 -0.66 32.57 20.85
C ALA A 27 -0.64 31.99 19.42
N ILE A 28 -0.66 32.85 18.40
CA ILE A 28 -0.57 32.42 16.99
C ILE A 28 0.78 31.73 16.74
N SER A 29 1.89 32.29 17.22
CA SER A 29 3.22 31.67 17.06
C SER A 29 3.29 30.28 17.68
N VAL A 30 2.78 30.11 18.91
CA VAL A 30 2.75 28.81 19.59
C VAL A 30 1.91 27.80 18.80
N THR A 31 0.71 28.19 18.36
CA THR A 31 -0.15 27.30 17.57
C THR A 31 0.46 26.97 16.20
N GLY A 32 1.13 27.93 15.54
CA GLY A 32 1.82 27.73 14.27
C GLY A 32 2.95 26.71 14.40
N ILE A 33 3.80 26.85 15.42
CA ILE A 33 4.88 25.88 15.70
C ILE A 33 4.32 24.50 16.00
N TYR A 34 3.25 24.41 16.79
CA TYR A 34 2.58 23.14 17.09
C TYR A 34 2.06 22.47 15.81
N LYS A 35 1.34 23.21 14.97
CA LYS A 35 0.80 22.68 13.71
C LYS A 35 1.89 22.27 12.72
N MET A 36 2.98 23.03 12.63
CA MET A 36 4.12 22.70 11.77
C MET A 36 4.82 21.40 12.20
N ASN A 37 4.91 21.14 13.51
CA ASN A 37 5.44 19.86 14.03
C ASN A 37 4.54 18.68 13.66
N VAL A 38 3.21 18.83 13.78
CA VAL A 38 2.25 17.78 13.40
C VAL A 38 2.33 17.47 11.92
N ILE A 39 2.35 18.49 11.05
CA ILE A 39 2.52 18.33 9.60
C ILE A 39 3.84 17.61 9.28
N GLY A 40 4.93 17.98 9.97
CA GLY A 40 6.23 17.32 9.78
C GLY A 40 6.20 15.83 10.12
N LEU A 41 5.48 15.44 11.18
CA LEU A 41 5.30 14.03 11.56
C LEU A 41 4.45 13.26 10.54
N GLU A 42 3.35 13.84 10.07
CA GLU A 42 2.51 13.24 9.02
C GLU A 42 3.26 13.09 7.70
N MET A 43 4.03 14.11 7.29
CA MET A 43 4.87 14.06 6.09
C MET A 43 5.93 12.95 6.17
N LYS A 44 6.53 12.74 7.35
CA LYS A 44 7.46 11.64 7.59
C LYS A 44 6.78 10.27 7.47
N ALA A 45 5.52 10.15 7.92
CA ALA A 45 4.74 8.92 7.76
C ALA A 45 4.41 8.65 6.27
N ILE A 46 4.01 9.66 5.50
CA ILE A 46 3.75 9.56 4.06
C ILE A 46 5.02 9.10 3.32
N ALA A 47 6.16 9.75 3.59
CA ALA A 47 7.41 9.41 2.92
C ALA A 47 7.92 8.00 3.28
N LYS A 48 7.73 7.54 4.52
CA LYS A 48 8.23 6.22 4.97
C LYS A 48 7.32 5.06 4.56
N ARG A 49 6.00 5.27 4.46
CA ARG A 49 5.05 4.18 4.22
C ARG A 49 4.31 4.31 2.89
N ASP A 50 3.64 5.43 2.70
CA ASP A 50 2.67 5.60 1.62
C ASP A 50 3.40 5.73 0.27
N MET A 51 4.54 6.43 0.22
CA MET A 51 5.34 6.57 -0.99
C MET A 51 5.94 5.23 -1.47
N PRO A 52 6.65 4.43 -0.64
CA PRO A 52 7.12 3.11 -1.05
C PRO A 52 6.00 2.16 -1.49
N LEU A 53 4.85 2.19 -0.80
CA LEU A 53 3.71 1.35 -1.16
C LEU A 53 3.08 1.77 -2.50
N THR A 54 2.99 3.08 -2.76
CA THR A 54 2.49 3.60 -4.03
C THR A 54 3.42 3.24 -5.18
N GLU A 55 4.74 3.30 -4.95
CA GLU A 55 5.73 2.91 -5.96
C GLU A 55 5.56 1.45 -6.37
N ILE A 56 5.51 0.52 -5.42
CA ILE A 56 5.37 -0.91 -5.76
C ILE A 56 4.02 -1.22 -6.41
N LEU A 57 2.92 -0.59 -5.96
CA LEU A 57 1.62 -0.73 -6.61
C LEU A 57 1.62 -0.20 -8.05
N SER A 58 2.37 0.87 -8.31
CA SER A 58 2.56 1.41 -9.65
C SER A 58 3.35 0.43 -10.53
N GLN A 59 4.42 -0.19 -10.00
CA GLN A 59 5.19 -1.19 -10.73
C GLN A 59 4.36 -2.43 -11.08
N ILE A 60 3.59 -2.96 -10.12
CA ILE A 60 2.64 -4.06 -10.35
C ILE A 60 1.69 -3.70 -11.50
N THR A 61 1.12 -2.50 -11.48
CA THR A 61 0.19 -2.04 -12.52
C THR A 61 0.88 -1.95 -13.89
N ILE A 62 2.11 -1.43 -13.95
CA ILE A 62 2.89 -1.33 -15.19
C ILE A 62 3.17 -2.73 -15.75
N HIS A 63 3.64 -3.66 -14.93
CA HIS A 63 3.93 -5.02 -15.38
C HIS A 63 2.66 -5.77 -15.81
N GLN A 64 1.52 -5.59 -15.12
CA GLN A 64 0.24 -6.16 -15.54
C GLN A 64 -0.24 -5.61 -16.90
N LEU A 65 -0.02 -4.33 -17.18
CA LEU A 65 -0.31 -3.75 -18.50
C LEU A 65 0.64 -4.31 -19.57
N GLU A 66 1.91 -4.52 -19.23
CA GLU A 66 2.89 -5.13 -20.13
C GLU A 66 2.52 -6.60 -20.45
N GLN A 67 2.10 -7.38 -19.46
CA GLN A 67 1.55 -8.72 -19.67
C GLN A 67 0.34 -8.70 -20.62
N ALA A 68 -0.59 -7.76 -20.44
CA ALA A 68 -1.74 -7.62 -21.34
C ALA A 68 -1.31 -7.34 -22.78
N MET A 69 -0.32 -6.46 -22.99
CA MET A 69 0.24 -6.20 -24.31
C MET A 69 0.94 -7.44 -24.91
N LEU A 70 1.68 -8.21 -24.11
CA LEU A 70 2.36 -9.42 -24.56
C LEU A 70 1.38 -10.55 -24.92
N LEU A 71 0.26 -10.66 -24.21
CA LEU A 71 -0.85 -11.54 -24.56
C LEU A 71 -1.43 -11.17 -25.93
N GLU A 72 -1.73 -9.89 -26.16
CA GLU A 72 -2.22 -9.43 -27.47
C GLU A 72 -1.17 -9.63 -28.59
N GLN A 73 0.09 -9.34 -28.31
CA GLN A 73 1.19 -9.48 -29.26
C GLN A 73 1.40 -10.94 -29.66
N SER A 74 1.44 -11.85 -28.69
CA SER A 74 1.60 -13.28 -28.94
C SER A 74 0.43 -13.83 -29.75
N LEU A 75 -0.81 -13.48 -29.41
CA LEU A 75 -2.00 -13.88 -30.18
C LEU A 75 -1.99 -13.35 -31.62
N ARG A 76 -1.55 -12.10 -31.81
CA ARG A 76 -1.42 -11.51 -33.15
C ARG A 76 -0.36 -12.20 -34.00
N LEU A 77 0.76 -12.58 -33.39
CA LEU A 77 1.87 -13.26 -34.07
C LEU A 77 1.61 -14.75 -34.27
N GLY A 78 0.80 -15.40 -33.42
CA GLY A 78 0.51 -16.83 -33.51
C GLY A 78 -0.30 -17.25 -34.74
N GLY A 79 -0.93 -16.29 -35.43
CA GLY A 79 -1.65 -16.53 -36.69
C GLY A 79 -0.85 -16.18 -37.96
N VAL A 80 0.39 -15.73 -37.83
CA VAL A 80 1.25 -15.29 -38.95
C VAL A 80 2.52 -16.11 -38.93
N ASP A 81 2.89 -16.75 -40.05
CA ASP A 81 4.21 -17.36 -40.23
C ASP A 81 5.28 -16.26 -40.10
N ALA A 82 5.77 -16.05 -38.88
CA ALA A 82 6.69 -14.99 -38.50
C ALA A 82 8.07 -15.25 -39.11
N SER A 83 8.21 -14.85 -40.37
CA SER A 83 9.42 -14.90 -41.20
C SER A 83 10.39 -13.74 -40.91
N GLN A 84 10.16 -12.95 -39.85
CA GLN A 84 11.05 -11.86 -39.45
C GLN A 84 11.86 -12.21 -38.21
N GLU A 85 13.18 -12.11 -38.36
CA GLU A 85 14.19 -12.34 -37.33
C GLU A 85 13.94 -11.44 -36.10
N GLY A 86 13.40 -12.01 -35.02
CA GLY A 86 13.46 -11.38 -33.70
C GLY A 86 12.18 -11.41 -32.89
N HIS A 87 11.00 -11.31 -33.51
CA HIS A 87 9.71 -11.20 -32.82
C HIS A 87 8.82 -12.40 -33.13
N THR A 88 8.91 -13.44 -32.30
CA THR A 88 8.05 -14.62 -32.42
C THR A 88 7.01 -14.64 -31.30
N ALA A 89 5.92 -15.35 -31.55
CA ALA A 89 4.86 -15.52 -30.56
C ALA A 89 5.39 -16.23 -29.30
N GLU A 90 6.35 -17.15 -29.44
CA GLU A 90 7.01 -17.87 -28.34
C GLU A 90 7.81 -16.95 -27.44
N LYS A 91 8.56 -15.98 -28.00
CA LYS A 91 9.31 -15.01 -27.19
C LYS A 91 8.37 -14.12 -26.39
N SER A 92 7.25 -13.72 -26.97
CA SER A 92 6.22 -12.91 -26.31
C SER A 92 5.58 -13.70 -25.15
N VAL A 93 5.29 -14.99 -25.37
CA VAL A 93 4.80 -15.91 -24.30
C VAL A 93 5.84 -16.11 -23.21
N GLN A 94 7.13 -16.22 -23.56
CA GLN A 94 8.19 -16.37 -22.56
C GLN A 94 8.31 -15.11 -21.69
N HIS A 95 8.30 -13.93 -22.30
CA HIS A 95 8.34 -12.66 -21.56
C HIS A 95 7.09 -12.48 -20.68
N PHE A 96 5.91 -12.90 -21.17
CA PHE A 96 4.69 -12.91 -20.36
C PHE A 96 4.84 -13.74 -19.08
N LYS A 97 5.46 -14.93 -19.17
CA LYS A 97 5.70 -15.82 -18.00
C LYS A 97 6.67 -15.22 -17.00
N GLU A 98 7.71 -14.55 -17.48
CA GLU A 98 8.69 -13.88 -16.61
C GLU A 98 8.05 -12.71 -15.86
N LEU A 99 7.22 -11.92 -16.54
CA LEU A 99 6.46 -10.85 -15.91
C LEU A 99 5.40 -11.37 -14.93
N ALA A 100 4.74 -12.50 -15.22
CA ALA A 100 3.80 -13.14 -14.28
C ALA A 100 4.47 -13.45 -12.94
N ALA A 101 5.62 -14.14 -12.99
CA ALA A 101 6.38 -14.46 -11.79
C ALA A 101 6.83 -13.19 -11.04
N LYS A 102 7.23 -12.14 -11.78
CA LYS A 102 7.64 -10.87 -11.19
C LYS A 102 6.49 -10.15 -10.50
N VAL A 103 5.30 -10.13 -11.10
CA VAL A 103 4.10 -9.52 -10.50
C VAL A 103 3.69 -10.25 -9.23
N ASP A 104 3.77 -11.59 -9.20
CA ASP A 104 3.55 -12.38 -7.99
C ASP A 104 4.52 -11.97 -6.86
N GLU A 105 5.81 -11.84 -7.17
CA GLU A 105 6.82 -11.39 -6.20
C GLU A 105 6.56 -9.97 -5.67
N GLU A 106 6.17 -9.05 -6.56
CA GLU A 106 5.86 -7.67 -6.21
C GLU A 106 4.61 -7.56 -5.33
N ILE A 107 3.58 -8.35 -5.61
CA ILE A 107 2.37 -8.42 -4.78
C ILE A 107 2.74 -8.92 -3.37
N ILE A 108 3.51 -9.99 -3.26
CA ILE A 108 3.98 -10.53 -1.96
C ILE A 108 4.81 -9.49 -1.21
N GLN A 109 5.66 -8.74 -1.92
CA GLN A 109 6.44 -7.67 -1.31
C GLN A 109 5.54 -6.54 -0.78
N ALA A 110 4.52 -6.12 -1.53
CA ALA A 110 3.56 -5.11 -1.09
C ALA A 110 2.78 -5.55 0.15
N GLU A 111 2.42 -6.84 0.23
CA GLU A 111 1.77 -7.44 1.40
C GLU A 111 2.67 -7.38 2.64
N LYS A 112 3.94 -7.79 2.52
CA LYS A 112 4.92 -7.73 3.61
C LYS A 112 5.14 -6.30 4.10
N MET A 113 5.21 -5.33 3.18
CA MET A 113 5.32 -3.91 3.53
C MET A 113 4.11 -3.46 4.35
N THR A 114 2.91 -3.81 3.91
CA THR A 114 1.65 -3.47 4.58
C THR A 114 1.56 -4.10 5.98
N GLU A 115 1.99 -5.36 6.13
CA GLU A 115 2.07 -6.03 7.42
C GLU A 115 3.06 -5.34 8.38
N ALA A 116 4.26 -5.00 7.89
CA ALA A 116 5.25 -4.26 8.67
C ALA A 116 4.73 -2.89 9.12
N PHE A 117 4.02 -2.17 8.25
CA PHE A 117 3.44 -0.88 8.59
C PHE A 117 2.36 -1.00 9.67
N VAL A 118 1.52 -2.04 9.62
CA VAL A 118 0.49 -2.27 10.64
C VAL A 118 1.10 -2.58 12.01
N ALA A 119 2.28 -3.18 12.05
CA ALA A 119 3.02 -3.42 13.30
C ALA A 119 3.61 -2.13 13.92
N GLU A 120 3.94 -1.13 13.11
CA GLU A 120 4.50 0.16 13.56
C GLU A 120 3.41 1.21 13.91
N ILE A 121 2.15 1.01 13.51
CA ILE A 121 1.09 2.01 13.66
C ILE A 121 0.36 1.87 15.01
N ASP A 122 0.47 2.91 15.84
CA ASP A 122 -0.28 3.02 17.10
C ASP A 122 -1.71 3.57 16.92
N ASN A 123 -1.96 4.33 15.84
CA ASN A 123 -3.28 4.92 15.58
C ASN A 123 -4.26 3.85 15.06
N PRO A 124 -5.36 3.54 15.77
CA PRO A 124 -6.29 2.48 15.40
C PRO A 124 -7.02 2.72 14.07
N GLU A 125 -7.29 3.97 13.70
CA GLU A 125 -7.94 4.29 12.43
C GLU A 125 -6.99 4.05 11.25
N MET A 126 -5.74 4.48 11.39
CA MET A 126 -4.70 4.25 10.38
C MET A 126 -4.40 2.77 10.24
N LYS A 127 -4.35 2.04 11.37
CA LYS A 127 -4.16 0.60 11.37
C LYS A 127 -5.23 -0.12 10.54
N LYS A 128 -6.50 0.21 10.78
CA LYS A 128 -7.65 -0.34 10.02
C LYS A 128 -7.57 -0.03 8.52
N LYS A 129 -7.07 1.15 8.13
CA LYS A 129 -6.86 1.50 6.72
C LYS A 129 -5.83 0.58 6.07
N PHE A 130 -4.68 0.35 6.71
CA PHE A 130 -3.67 -0.57 6.19
C PHE A 130 -4.10 -2.04 6.22
N GLU A 131 -4.89 -2.46 7.21
CA GLU A 131 -5.51 -3.80 7.21
C GLU A 131 -6.45 -3.98 6.00
N ASN A 132 -7.21 -2.93 5.64
CA ASN A 132 -8.05 -2.96 4.44
C ASN A 132 -7.20 -3.03 3.16
N VAL A 133 -6.10 -2.28 3.09
CA VAL A 133 -5.15 -2.35 1.96
C VAL A 133 -4.56 -3.77 1.84
N PHE A 134 -4.18 -4.41 2.95
CA PHE A 134 -3.69 -5.79 2.93
C PHE A 134 -4.74 -6.76 2.36
N ALA A 135 -6.01 -6.61 2.77
CA ALA A 135 -7.09 -7.43 2.24
C ALA A 135 -7.35 -7.19 0.73
N GLN A 136 -7.17 -5.96 0.26
CA GLN A 136 -7.24 -5.63 -1.17
C GLN A 136 -6.07 -6.25 -1.94
N LEU A 137 -4.85 -6.22 -1.41
CA LEU A 137 -3.68 -6.87 -2.02
C LEU A 137 -3.90 -8.37 -2.20
N LYS A 138 -4.43 -9.06 -1.17
CA LYS A 138 -4.81 -10.49 -1.27
C LYS A 138 -5.87 -10.76 -2.35
N THR A 139 -6.79 -9.81 -2.54
CA THR A 139 -7.78 -9.89 -3.62
C THR A 139 -7.13 -9.71 -4.99
N ILE A 140 -6.16 -8.80 -5.10
CA ILE A 140 -5.37 -8.59 -6.34
C ILE A 140 -4.54 -9.84 -6.66
N GLU A 141 -3.87 -10.44 -5.67
CA GLU A 141 -3.13 -11.71 -5.81
C GLU A 141 -4.02 -12.81 -6.43
N THR A 142 -5.21 -12.99 -5.86
CA THR A 142 -6.17 -14.00 -6.33
C THR A 142 -6.63 -13.72 -7.77
N ARG A 143 -6.91 -12.45 -8.09
CA ARG A 143 -7.34 -12.04 -9.43
C ARG A 143 -6.22 -12.18 -10.46
N HIS A 144 -4.99 -11.85 -10.08
CA HIS A 144 -3.82 -11.97 -10.94
C HIS A 144 -3.56 -13.44 -11.31
N LYS A 145 -3.59 -14.33 -10.32
CA LYS A 145 -3.48 -15.78 -10.57
C LYS A 145 -4.54 -16.31 -11.52
N SER A 146 -5.81 -15.90 -11.33
CA SER A 146 -6.89 -16.29 -12.24
C SER A 146 -6.71 -15.72 -13.65
N TYR A 147 -6.16 -14.51 -13.77
CA TYR A 147 -5.82 -13.92 -15.06
C TYR A 147 -4.72 -14.72 -15.77
N ASP A 148 -3.65 -15.08 -15.06
CA ASP A 148 -2.55 -15.87 -15.61
C ASP A 148 -3.01 -17.27 -16.05
N GLU A 149 -3.86 -17.93 -15.25
CA GLU A 149 -4.51 -19.19 -15.61
C GLU A 149 -5.26 -19.09 -16.95
N HIS A 150 -6.07 -18.03 -17.11
CA HIS A 150 -6.81 -17.81 -18.36
C HIS A 150 -5.89 -17.48 -19.53
N ALA A 151 -4.86 -16.65 -19.32
CA ALA A 151 -3.91 -16.30 -20.36
C ALA A 151 -3.13 -17.53 -20.86
N PHE A 152 -2.67 -18.39 -19.94
CA PHE A 152 -2.01 -19.64 -20.31
C PHE A 152 -2.93 -20.61 -21.04
N ALA A 153 -4.20 -20.73 -20.63
CA ALA A 153 -5.18 -21.54 -21.36
C ALA A 153 -5.41 -21.01 -22.79
N VAL A 154 -5.42 -19.69 -22.96
CA VAL A 154 -5.53 -19.05 -24.28
C VAL A 154 -4.32 -19.35 -25.16
N PHE A 155 -3.09 -19.30 -24.62
CA PHE A 155 -1.89 -19.70 -25.38
C PHE A 155 -1.94 -21.17 -25.81
N GLU A 156 -2.39 -22.06 -24.92
CA GLU A 156 -2.53 -23.49 -25.20
C GLU A 156 -3.56 -23.74 -26.30
N MET A 157 -4.75 -23.11 -26.22
CA MET A 157 -5.79 -23.21 -27.24
C MET A 157 -5.36 -22.63 -28.59
N ALA A 158 -4.56 -21.58 -28.59
CA ALA A 158 -4.01 -20.98 -29.80
C ALA A 158 -2.83 -21.77 -30.39
N GLY A 159 -2.33 -22.80 -29.70
CA GLY A 159 -1.17 -23.59 -30.14
C GLY A 159 0.15 -22.82 -30.07
N ILE A 160 0.20 -21.71 -29.33
CA ILE A 160 1.35 -20.81 -29.27
C ILE A 160 2.25 -21.20 -28.10
N GLY A 161 3.53 -21.48 -28.38
CA GLY A 161 4.53 -21.68 -27.32
C GLY A 161 4.25 -22.85 -26.39
N THR A 162 3.71 -23.96 -26.92
CA THR A 162 3.43 -25.23 -26.22
C THR A 162 4.69 -25.97 -25.79
N GLY A 163 5.52 -25.32 -24.98
CA GLY A 163 6.40 -25.98 -24.04
C GLY A 163 5.62 -26.21 -22.75
N THR A 164 5.46 -27.48 -22.37
CA THR A 164 4.95 -28.08 -21.11
C THR A 164 5.31 -27.38 -19.78
N SER A 165 6.07 -26.28 -19.80
CA SER A 165 6.48 -25.47 -18.67
C SER A 165 5.38 -24.53 -18.16
N ALA A 166 4.44 -24.06 -19.00
CA ALA A 166 3.36 -23.13 -18.57
C ALA A 166 2.45 -23.76 -17.50
N GLN A 167 2.08 -25.02 -17.69
CA GLN A 167 1.29 -25.79 -16.73
C GLN A 167 2.10 -26.16 -15.46
N LYS A 168 3.43 -26.32 -15.56
CA LYS A 168 4.28 -26.62 -14.40
C LYS A 168 4.46 -25.41 -13.48
N ILE A 169 4.72 -24.23 -14.02
CA ILE A 169 4.92 -23.01 -13.21
C ILE A 169 3.63 -22.66 -12.46
N ASN A 170 2.48 -22.67 -13.14
CA ASN A 170 1.20 -22.45 -12.49
C ASN A 170 0.96 -23.49 -11.38
N LYS A 171 1.27 -24.76 -11.62
CA LYS A 171 1.07 -25.83 -10.63
C LYS A 171 2.06 -25.81 -9.46
N GLU A 172 3.25 -25.22 -9.62
CA GLU A 172 4.25 -25.06 -8.54
C GLU A 172 4.03 -23.78 -7.71
N MET A 173 3.57 -22.68 -8.32
CA MET A 173 3.20 -21.44 -7.62
C MET A 173 1.82 -21.53 -6.95
N ALA A 174 0.87 -22.25 -7.55
CA ALA A 174 -0.49 -22.37 -7.02
C ALA A 174 -0.60 -22.89 -5.57
N PRO A 175 0.10 -23.97 -5.15
CA PRO A 175 -0.03 -24.48 -3.78
C PRO A 175 0.67 -23.60 -2.74
N ARG A 176 1.63 -22.76 -3.16
CA ARG A 176 2.34 -21.84 -2.26
C ARG A 176 1.47 -20.62 -1.92
N SER A 177 0.85 -20.01 -2.94
CA SER A 177 -0.09 -18.91 -2.74
C SER A 177 -1.40 -19.37 -2.10
N GLU A 178 -1.95 -20.53 -2.44
CA GLU A 178 -3.27 -20.94 -1.91
C GLU A 178 -3.28 -21.18 -0.40
N ASN A 179 -2.18 -21.68 0.18
CA ASN A 179 -2.04 -21.79 1.63
C ASN A 179 -1.82 -20.42 2.30
N GLU A 180 -1.03 -19.53 1.69
CA GLU A 180 -0.78 -18.18 2.19
C GLU A 180 -1.99 -17.24 2.03
N ILE A 181 -2.83 -17.43 1.00
CA ILE A 181 -4.09 -16.71 0.77
C ILE A 181 -5.16 -17.14 1.76
N ARG A 182 -5.29 -18.44 2.04
CA ARG A 182 -6.30 -18.97 2.98
C ARG A 182 -5.97 -18.64 4.44
N GLN A 183 -4.69 -18.59 4.80
CA GLN A 183 -4.26 -18.32 6.16
C GLN A 183 -3.90 -16.84 6.40
N GLY A 184 -3.43 -16.12 5.38
CA GLY A 184 -2.88 -14.77 5.49
C GLY A 184 -3.81 -13.77 6.19
N PRO A 185 -5.04 -13.53 5.69
CA PRO A 185 -5.95 -12.59 6.34
C PRO A 185 -6.31 -13.00 7.77
N GLN A 186 -6.66 -14.27 8.01
CA GLN A 186 -7.09 -14.72 9.34
C GLN A 186 -5.94 -14.78 10.36
N ALA A 187 -4.75 -15.22 9.94
CA ALA A 187 -3.54 -15.19 10.75
C ALA A 187 -3.16 -13.75 11.09
N PHE A 188 -3.23 -12.85 10.12
CA PHE A 188 -2.96 -11.43 10.32
C PHE A 188 -3.96 -10.78 11.29
N TYR A 189 -5.28 -10.98 11.11
CA TYR A 189 -6.29 -10.46 12.05
C TYR A 189 -6.15 -11.04 13.46
N SER A 190 -5.84 -12.34 13.59
CA SER A 190 -5.71 -13.00 14.89
C SER A 190 -4.45 -12.58 15.66
N LEU A 191 -3.29 -12.51 14.99
CA LEU A 191 -2.05 -11.97 15.56
C LEU A 191 -2.23 -10.53 16.01
N ASN A 192 -2.92 -9.73 15.21
CA ASN A 192 -3.14 -8.34 15.52
C ASN A 192 -4.11 -8.14 16.70
N ASN A 193 -5.19 -8.91 16.76
CA ASN A 193 -6.12 -8.88 17.90
C ASN A 193 -5.46 -9.36 19.21
N GLN A 194 -4.55 -10.33 19.16
CA GLN A 194 -3.79 -10.74 20.34
C GLN A 194 -2.85 -9.64 20.83
N ARG A 195 -2.15 -8.93 19.93
CA ARG A 195 -1.28 -7.80 20.29
C ARG A 195 -2.06 -6.62 20.88
N ILE A 196 -3.24 -6.31 20.36
CA ILE A 196 -4.12 -5.27 20.92
C ILE A 196 -4.54 -5.64 22.35
N LYS A 197 -4.89 -6.91 22.60
CA LYS A 197 -5.23 -7.38 23.95
C LYS A 197 -4.05 -7.32 24.92
N GLN A 198 -2.83 -7.67 24.47
CA GLN A 198 -1.63 -7.62 25.32
C GLN A 198 -1.21 -6.17 25.63
N GLY A 199 -1.26 -5.26 24.65
CA GLY A 199 -0.96 -3.83 24.87
C GLY A 199 -1.99 -3.12 25.77
N SER A 200 -3.27 -3.52 25.70
CA SER A 200 -4.31 -3.02 26.61
C SER A 200 -4.15 -3.56 28.04
N SER A 201 -3.56 -4.75 28.22
CA SER A 201 -3.37 -5.35 29.54
C SER A 201 -2.16 -4.77 30.28
N ALA A 202 -1.14 -4.28 29.56
CA ALA A 202 0.01 -3.60 30.16
C ALA A 202 -0.30 -2.19 30.69
N LYS A 203 -1.28 -1.50 30.09
CA LYS A 203 -1.68 -0.14 30.49
C LYS A 203 -2.64 -0.10 31.70
N GLY A 204 -3.21 -1.26 32.07
CA GLY A 204 -4.08 -1.38 33.25
C GLY A 204 -3.34 -1.67 34.55
N SER A 205 -2.04 -1.99 34.50
CA SER A 205 -1.23 -2.26 35.69
C SER A 205 -0.38 -1.08 36.17
N GLU A 206 -0.28 0.00 35.40
CA GLU A 206 0.42 1.23 35.82
C GLU A 206 -0.48 2.26 36.54
N ASP A 207 -1.80 2.07 36.53
CA ASP A 207 -2.79 2.98 37.16
C ASP A 207 -3.19 2.55 38.60
N LEU A 208 -2.51 1.57 39.20
CA LEU A 208 -2.82 1.04 40.55
C LEU A 208 -1.64 1.01 41.53
N THR A 209 -0.58 1.78 41.29
CA THR A 209 0.49 2.01 42.28
C THR A 209 0.79 3.49 42.46
#